data_AF-A0A068XUZ8-F1
#
_entry.id   AF-A0A068XUZ8-F1
#
_cell.length_a   1.000
_cell.length_b   1.000
_cell.length_c   1.000
_cell.angle_alpha   90.00
_cell.angle_beta   90.00
_cell.angle_gamma   90.00
#
_symmetry.space_group_name_H-M   'P 1'
#
loop_
_entity.id
_entity.type
_entity.pdbx_description
1 polymer ?
#
loop_
_entity_poly.entity_id
_entity_poly.type
_entity_poly.pdbx_seq_one_letter_code
_entity_poly.pdbx_strand_id
1 'polypeptide(L)'
;MNFRIERVMVTFHSNWLEGCEAGKEESKNATLLRPLLIAVLGAADAPEVVVSATTLFDRHYEAVMLCDMCDADGCGAVTVCVDVFLVHLRVAVYSTCVRHAGDGVYERLLNLHERATMHDERVRILHCVGCTGQSALAKRVIGLAFSDLVRKQDRLFPLMSLSSGSAIGRRAVWREIQRRIDTLMEDLAATSIVSHVISTGCKGFC
;
A
#
# COMPACT_ATOMS: atom_id res chain seq x y z
N MET A 1 -27.57 11.22 -18.56
CA MET A 1 -26.80 10.11 -17.94
C MET A 1 -25.85 10.58 -16.81
N ASN A 2 -25.87 11.85 -16.38
CA ASN A 2 -25.02 12.37 -15.28
C ASN A 2 -25.65 12.23 -13.87
N PHE A 3 -26.97 12.33 -13.75
CA PHE A 3 -27.67 12.34 -12.46
C PHE A 3 -27.55 11.05 -11.62
N ARG A 4 -27.19 9.93 -12.25
CA ARG A 4 -27.15 8.61 -11.57
C ARG A 4 -25.79 8.34 -10.91
N ILE A 5 -24.71 8.93 -11.43
CA ILE A 5 -23.36 8.81 -10.85
C ILE A 5 -23.24 9.73 -9.63
N GLU A 6 -23.76 10.97 -9.72
CA GLU A 6 -23.77 11.90 -8.59
C GLU A 6 -24.59 11.37 -7.41
N ARG A 7 -25.76 10.75 -7.64
CA ARG A 7 -26.51 10.11 -6.55
C ARG A 7 -25.78 8.92 -5.94
N VAL A 8 -25.10 8.11 -6.75
CA VAL A 8 -24.29 7.00 -6.22
C VAL A 8 -23.15 7.57 -5.39
N MET A 9 -22.44 8.59 -5.86
CA MET A 9 -21.37 9.27 -5.13
C MET A 9 -21.86 9.93 -3.85
N VAL A 10 -22.99 10.63 -3.85
CA VAL A 10 -23.55 11.30 -2.66
C VAL A 10 -24.06 10.29 -1.63
N THR A 11 -24.68 9.20 -2.06
CA THR A 11 -25.10 8.10 -1.15
C THR A 11 -23.89 7.29 -0.67
N PHE A 12 -22.82 7.22 -1.47
CA PHE A 12 -21.50 6.76 -1.03
C PHE A 12 -20.96 7.70 0.06
N HIS A 13 -20.99 9.02 -0.17
CA HIS A 13 -20.37 10.03 0.67
C HIS A 13 -20.88 10.00 2.12
N SER A 14 -22.19 9.81 2.34
CA SER A 14 -22.79 9.79 3.68
C SER A 14 -22.49 8.51 4.48
N ASN A 15 -22.45 7.34 3.83
CA ASN A 15 -22.21 6.06 4.49
C ASN A 15 -20.70 5.74 4.70
N TRP A 16 -19.81 6.48 4.03
CA TRP A 16 -18.35 6.26 4.09
C TRP A 16 -17.68 6.78 5.36
N LEU A 17 -18.20 7.84 5.97
CA LEU A 17 -17.63 8.43 7.19
C LEU A 17 -18.17 7.76 8.47
N GLU A 18 -19.38 7.20 8.43
CA GLU A 18 -20.02 6.54 9.57
C GLU A 18 -19.85 5.01 9.57
N GLY A 19 -19.60 4.39 8.41
CA GLY A 19 -19.60 2.93 8.24
C GLY A 19 -18.22 2.27 8.21
N CYS A 20 -17.44 2.36 9.30
CA CYS A 20 -16.38 1.37 9.56
C CYS A 20 -16.95 -0.01 9.91
N GLU A 21 -18.23 -0.07 10.30
CA GLU A 21 -18.95 -1.33 10.45
C GLU A 21 -19.67 -1.62 9.13
N ALA A 22 -19.33 -2.75 8.52
CA ALA A 22 -20.14 -3.30 7.44
C ALA A 22 -21.58 -3.37 7.96
N GLY A 23 -22.47 -2.52 7.42
CA GLY A 23 -23.89 -2.63 7.71
C GLY A 23 -24.30 -4.07 7.45
N LYS A 24 -25.03 -4.67 8.40
CA LYS A 24 -25.33 -6.12 8.45
C LYS A 24 -26.02 -6.71 7.19
N GLU A 25 -26.30 -5.89 6.17
CA GLU A 25 -26.88 -6.27 4.88
C GLU A 25 -26.15 -5.66 3.68
N GLU A 26 -24.84 -5.53 3.72
CA GLU A 26 -24.12 -5.06 2.55
C GLU A 26 -24.01 -6.14 1.46
N SER A 27 -24.44 -5.79 0.25
CA SER A 27 -24.31 -6.68 -0.92
C SER A 27 -22.84 -7.03 -1.17
N LYS A 28 -22.54 -8.31 -1.45
CA LYS A 28 -21.19 -8.81 -1.77
C LYS A 28 -20.45 -7.94 -2.80
N ASN A 29 -21.19 -7.36 -3.75
CA ASN A 29 -20.63 -6.49 -4.77
C ASN A 29 -20.09 -5.17 -4.18
N ALA A 30 -20.76 -4.59 -3.19
CA ALA A 30 -20.31 -3.35 -2.57
C ALA A 30 -18.99 -3.55 -1.80
N THR A 31 -18.85 -4.67 -1.07
CA THR A 31 -17.59 -5.06 -0.42
C THR A 31 -16.42 -5.16 -1.41
N LEU A 32 -16.66 -5.70 -2.61
CA LEU A 32 -15.63 -5.85 -3.65
C LEU A 32 -15.31 -4.53 -4.37
N LEU A 33 -16.30 -3.66 -4.55
CA LEU A 33 -16.12 -2.40 -5.27
C LEU A 33 -15.46 -1.31 -4.42
N ARG A 34 -15.57 -1.36 -3.09
CA ARG A 34 -15.00 -0.33 -2.20
C ARG A 34 -13.49 -0.12 -2.38
N PRO A 35 -12.62 -1.15 -2.34
CA PRO A 35 -11.19 -0.96 -2.57
C PRO A 35 -10.89 -0.33 -3.92
N LEU A 36 -11.63 -0.70 -4.97
CA LEU A 36 -11.45 -0.18 -6.32
C LEU A 36 -11.82 1.29 -6.38
N LEU A 37 -12.94 1.68 -5.77
CA LEU A 37 -13.38 3.08 -5.73
C LEU A 37 -12.40 3.96 -4.95
N ILE A 38 -11.88 3.51 -3.79
CA ILE A 38 -10.81 4.23 -3.09
C ILE A 38 -9.58 4.37 -4.00
N ALA A 39 -9.13 3.26 -4.60
CA ALA A 39 -7.91 3.27 -5.38
C ALA A 39 -8.00 4.21 -6.59
N VAL A 40 -9.14 4.22 -7.28
CA VAL A 40 -9.39 5.07 -8.45
C VAL A 40 -9.57 6.54 -8.04
N LEU A 41 -10.42 6.83 -7.07
CA LEU A 41 -10.67 8.22 -6.63
C LEU A 41 -9.44 8.81 -5.93
N GLY A 42 -8.72 8.01 -5.14
CA GLY A 42 -7.45 8.39 -4.53
C GLY A 42 -6.33 8.55 -5.55
N ALA A 43 -6.37 7.88 -6.71
CA ALA A 43 -5.46 8.15 -7.83
C ALA A 43 -5.85 9.42 -8.61
N ALA A 44 -7.14 9.75 -8.63
CA ALA A 44 -7.68 10.98 -9.24
C ALA A 44 -7.59 12.22 -8.33
N ASP A 45 -6.95 12.09 -7.16
CA ASP A 45 -6.75 13.18 -6.19
C ASP A 45 -8.05 13.79 -5.65
N ALA A 46 -9.08 12.95 -5.44
CA ALA A 46 -10.32 13.38 -4.81
C ALA A 46 -10.09 13.69 -3.31
N PRO A 47 -10.18 14.97 -2.88
CA PRO A 47 -9.71 15.41 -1.56
C PRO A 47 -10.44 14.71 -0.40
N GLU A 48 -11.74 14.46 -0.55
CA GLU A 48 -12.53 13.76 0.45
C GLU A 48 -12.07 12.31 0.68
N VAL A 49 -11.66 11.62 -0.38
CA VAL A 49 -11.18 10.23 -0.31
C VAL A 49 -9.78 10.20 0.30
N VAL A 50 -8.93 11.17 -0.04
CA VAL A 50 -7.58 11.27 0.52
C VAL A 50 -7.64 11.55 2.02
N VAL A 51 -8.48 12.49 2.48
CA VAL A 51 -8.67 12.80 3.90
C VAL A 51 -9.24 11.59 4.65
N SER A 52 -10.24 10.93 4.08
CA SER A 52 -10.85 9.73 4.68
C SER A 52 -9.83 8.58 4.79
N ALA A 53 -9.10 8.28 3.72
CA ALA A 53 -8.06 7.26 3.73
C ALA A 53 -6.95 7.57 4.75
N THR A 54 -6.54 8.83 4.84
CA THR A 54 -5.52 9.27 5.82
C THR A 54 -6.03 9.07 7.25
N THR A 55 -7.26 9.47 7.54
CA THR A 55 -7.89 9.28 8.86
C THR A 55 -7.98 7.80 9.24
N LEU A 56 -8.37 6.93 8.29
CA LEU A 56 -8.42 5.49 8.51
C LEU A 56 -7.03 4.89 8.75
N PHE A 57 -6.04 5.34 8.00
CA PHE A 57 -4.65 4.93 8.18
C PHE A 57 -4.12 5.35 9.55
N ASP A 58 -4.35 6.60 9.97
CA ASP A 58 -3.90 7.13 11.25
C ASP A 58 -4.52 6.35 12.41
N ARG A 59 -5.83 6.12 12.39
CA ARG A 59 -6.52 5.30 13.40
C ARG A 59 -5.98 3.87 13.46
N HIS A 60 -5.73 3.25 12.30
CA HIS A 60 -5.15 1.92 12.26
C HIS A 60 -3.74 1.91 12.84
N TYR A 61 -2.88 2.84 12.40
CA TYR A 61 -1.52 2.98 12.89
C TYR A 61 -1.47 3.15 14.41
N GLU A 62 -2.25 4.09 14.95
CA GLU A 62 -2.36 4.33 16.39
C GLU A 62 -2.82 3.07 17.15
N ALA A 63 -3.85 2.38 16.65
CA ALA A 63 -4.33 1.15 17.27
C ALA A 63 -3.25 0.07 17.31
N VAL A 64 -2.50 -0.12 16.21
CA VAL A 64 -1.40 -1.10 16.21
C VAL A 64 -0.30 -0.67 17.17
N MET A 65 0.04 0.62 17.28
CA MET A 65 1.09 1.09 18.22
C MET A 65 0.68 0.97 19.70
N LEU A 66 -0.59 1.19 20.02
CA LEU A 66 -1.09 1.06 21.40
C LEU A 66 -1.04 -0.39 21.89
N CYS A 67 -1.27 -1.37 21.02
CA CYS A 67 -1.19 -2.79 21.35
C CYS A 67 0.19 -3.20 21.93
N ASP A 68 1.29 -2.60 21.47
CA ASP A 68 2.64 -2.95 21.95
C ASP A 68 2.95 -2.44 23.35
N MET A 69 2.33 -1.33 23.76
CA MET A 69 2.53 -0.79 25.11
C MET A 69 1.94 -1.71 26.18
N CYS A 70 0.87 -2.44 25.83
CA CYS A 70 0.20 -3.39 26.73
C CYS A 70 0.98 -4.70 26.89
N ASP A 71 1.72 -5.13 25.86
CA ASP A 71 2.53 -6.36 25.89
C ASP A 71 3.81 -6.20 26.73
N ALA A 72 4.31 -4.96 26.89
CA ALA A 72 5.48 -4.64 27.74
C ALA A 72 5.22 -4.84 29.25
N ASP A 73 3.95 -4.78 29.69
CA ASP A 73 3.55 -4.97 31.09
C ASP A 73 3.40 -6.44 31.50
N GLY A 74 3.78 -7.40 30.63
CA GLY A 74 3.90 -8.82 30.99
C GLY A 74 2.58 -9.55 31.24
N CYS A 75 1.44 -8.96 30.90
CA CYS A 75 0.16 -9.67 30.88
C CYS A 75 0.03 -10.36 29.52
N GLY A 76 0.28 -11.67 29.48
CA GLY A 76 0.21 -12.52 28.28
C GLY A 76 -1.20 -12.69 27.69
N ALA A 77 -1.90 -11.59 27.42
CA ALA A 77 -3.05 -11.59 26.54
C ALA A 77 -2.54 -11.64 25.10
N VAL A 78 -2.97 -12.63 24.32
CA VAL A 78 -2.77 -12.66 22.88
C VAL A 78 -3.47 -11.43 22.31
N THR A 79 -2.71 -10.35 22.08
CA THR A 79 -3.24 -9.10 21.57
C THR A 79 -3.63 -9.32 20.11
N VAL A 80 -4.92 -9.58 19.89
CA VAL A 80 -5.54 -9.49 18.57
C VAL A 80 -5.38 -8.03 18.15
N CYS A 81 -4.49 -7.76 17.20
CA CYS A 81 -4.36 -6.46 16.58
C CYS A 81 -5.77 -6.01 16.20
N VAL A 82 -6.30 -4.97 16.87
CA VAL A 82 -7.67 -4.55 16.63
C VAL A 82 -7.73 -4.06 15.19
N ASP A 83 -8.37 -4.87 14.35
CA ASP A 83 -8.56 -4.57 12.94
C ASP A 83 -9.55 -3.42 12.85
N VAL A 84 -9.04 -2.18 12.93
CA VAL A 84 -9.84 -0.94 12.93
C VAL A 84 -10.70 -0.83 11.67
N PHE A 85 -10.27 -1.47 10.58
CA PHE A 85 -11.04 -1.59 9.36
C PHE A 85 -10.68 -2.89 8.60
N LEU A 86 -11.51 -3.23 7.61
CA LEU A 86 -11.41 -4.51 6.90
C LEU A 86 -10.09 -4.65 6.11
N VAL A 87 -9.42 -5.80 6.27
CA VAL A 87 -8.13 -6.13 5.64
C VAL A 87 -8.10 -5.87 4.12
N HIS A 88 -9.19 -6.12 3.39
CA HIS A 88 -9.25 -5.91 1.94
C HIS A 88 -9.18 -4.44 1.51
N LEU A 89 -9.45 -3.49 2.41
CA LEU A 89 -9.30 -2.06 2.14
C LEU A 89 -7.85 -1.58 2.32
N ARG A 90 -7.00 -2.33 3.03
CA ARG A 90 -5.65 -1.87 3.43
C ARG A 90 -4.79 -1.47 2.24
N VAL A 91 -4.83 -2.25 1.16
CA VAL A 91 -4.06 -1.91 -0.06
C VAL A 91 -4.49 -0.55 -0.61
N ALA A 92 -5.80 -0.32 -0.73
CA ALA A 92 -6.33 0.92 -1.28
C ALA A 92 -6.07 2.12 -0.37
N VAL A 93 -6.22 1.95 0.95
CA VAL A 93 -5.96 2.99 1.95
C VAL A 93 -4.47 3.33 1.99
N TYR A 94 -3.58 2.35 2.18
CA TYR A 94 -2.15 2.59 2.33
C TYR A 94 -1.53 3.18 1.06
N SER A 95 -1.88 2.62 -0.12
CA SER A 95 -1.37 3.14 -1.39
C SER A 95 -1.85 4.57 -1.68
N THR A 96 -3.08 4.92 -1.28
CA THR A 96 -3.60 6.29 -1.38
C THR A 96 -2.83 7.23 -0.45
N CYS A 97 -2.59 6.82 0.79
CA CYS A 97 -1.84 7.63 1.76
C CYS A 97 -0.40 7.88 1.29
N VAL A 98 0.31 6.85 0.81
CA VAL A 98 1.70 6.99 0.31
C VAL A 98 1.79 7.92 -0.90
N ARG A 99 0.78 7.90 -1.77
CA ARG A 99 0.74 8.75 -2.97
C ARG A 99 0.73 10.23 -2.60
N HIS A 100 0.05 10.59 -1.50
CA HIS A 100 -0.27 11.98 -1.15
C HIS A 100 0.52 12.54 0.03
N ALA A 101 0.79 11.74 1.06
CA ALA A 101 1.33 12.21 2.35
C ALA A 101 2.86 12.08 2.50
N GLY A 102 3.57 11.53 1.50
CA GLY A 102 5.03 11.57 1.44
C GLY A 102 5.76 10.79 2.54
N ASP A 103 6.89 11.33 3.02
CA ASP A 103 7.84 10.66 3.92
C ASP A 103 7.22 10.18 5.24
N GLY A 104 6.32 10.96 5.84
CA GLY A 104 5.71 10.62 7.14
C GLY A 104 4.85 9.35 7.10
N VAL A 105 4.15 9.09 5.99
CA VAL A 105 3.41 7.82 5.82
C VAL A 105 4.35 6.68 5.46
N TYR A 106 5.42 6.96 4.72
CA TYR A 106 6.42 5.96 4.38
C TYR A 106 7.09 5.37 5.63
N GLU A 107 7.56 6.20 6.58
CA GLU A 107 8.15 5.70 7.83
C GLU A 107 7.16 4.84 8.64
N ARG A 108 5.91 5.31 8.73
CA ARG A 108 4.86 4.62 9.48
C ARG A 108 4.55 3.25 8.88
N LEU A 109 4.54 3.13 7.55
CA LEU A 109 4.42 1.84 6.88
C LEU A 109 5.64 0.94 7.11
N LEU A 110 6.87 1.48 7.11
CA LEU A 110 8.04 0.68 7.45
C LEU A 110 7.97 0.12 8.87
N ASN A 111 7.53 0.94 9.82
CA ASN A 111 7.31 0.50 11.19
C ASN A 111 6.27 -0.62 11.27
N LEU A 112 5.14 -0.50 10.56
CA LEU A 112 4.14 -1.57 10.46
C LEU A 112 4.71 -2.84 9.79
N HIS A 113 5.57 -2.71 8.78
CA HIS A 113 6.19 -3.85 8.10
C HIS A 113 7.13 -4.64 9.02
N GLU A 114 7.92 -3.95 9.86
CA GLU A 114 8.81 -4.60 10.82
C GLU A 114 8.03 -5.36 11.89
N ARG A 115 6.91 -4.80 12.34
CA ARG A 115 6.04 -5.36 13.38
C ARG A 115 5.10 -6.45 12.87
N ALA A 116 4.82 -6.49 11.57
CA ALA A 116 3.93 -7.48 10.98
C ALA A 116 4.48 -8.91 11.15
N THR A 117 3.77 -9.71 11.94
CA THR A 117 4.05 -11.14 12.15
C THR A 117 3.58 -11.99 10.96
N MET A 118 2.47 -11.59 10.33
CA MET A 118 1.92 -12.27 9.16
C MET A 118 2.65 -11.83 7.89
N HIS A 119 3.18 -12.82 7.16
CA HIS A 119 3.91 -12.57 5.91
C HIS A 119 3.07 -11.85 4.85
N ASP A 120 1.78 -12.19 4.74
CA ASP A 120 0.86 -11.54 3.83
C ASP A 120 0.73 -10.03 4.09
N GLU A 121 0.80 -9.60 5.35
CA GLU A 121 0.76 -8.18 5.70
C GLU A 121 2.06 -7.48 5.35
N ARG A 122 3.21 -8.13 5.57
CA ARG A 122 4.51 -7.61 5.13
C ARG A 122 4.53 -7.37 3.63
N VAL A 123 4.12 -8.36 2.85
CA VAL A 123 4.02 -8.27 1.38
C VAL A 123 3.04 -7.18 0.96
N ARG A 124 1.89 -7.06 1.63
CA ARG A 124 0.92 -5.99 1.38
C ARG A 124 1.53 -4.61 1.55
N ILE A 125 2.26 -4.40 2.65
CA ILE A 125 2.92 -3.13 2.93
C ILE A 125 4.01 -2.85 1.90
N LEU A 126 4.83 -3.85 1.56
CA LEU A 126 5.86 -3.74 0.52
C LEU A 126 5.29 -3.34 -0.84
N HIS A 127 4.13 -3.86 -1.21
CA HIS A 127 3.41 -3.41 -2.40
C HIS A 127 2.98 -1.94 -2.29
N CYS A 128 2.47 -1.50 -1.13
CA CYS A 128 1.93 -0.15 -0.95
C CYS A 128 3.00 0.94 -0.89
N VAL A 129 4.16 0.68 -0.26
CA VAL A 129 5.26 1.66 -0.19
C VAL A 129 5.80 2.05 -1.57
N GLY A 130 5.66 1.15 -2.56
CA GLY A 130 6.02 1.43 -3.94
C GLY A 130 5.06 2.37 -4.66
N CYS A 131 3.87 2.67 -4.14
CA CYS A 131 2.86 3.50 -4.82
C CYS A 131 3.15 5.02 -4.77
N THR A 132 4.39 5.42 -4.53
CA THR A 132 4.81 6.82 -4.45
C THR A 132 5.05 7.46 -5.84
N GLY A 133 4.66 8.73 -5.98
CA GLY A 133 5.01 9.57 -7.13
C GLY A 133 6.27 10.42 -6.93
N GLN A 134 6.86 10.43 -5.72
CA GLN A 134 7.91 11.36 -5.35
C GLN A 134 9.31 10.78 -5.65
N SER A 135 10.17 11.56 -6.31
CA SER A 135 11.49 11.07 -6.72
C SER A 135 12.42 10.74 -5.54
N ALA A 136 12.27 11.42 -4.40
CA ALA A 136 13.07 11.14 -3.21
C ALA A 136 12.70 9.77 -2.62
N LEU A 137 11.40 9.53 -2.44
CA LEU A 137 10.87 8.25 -1.97
C LEU A 137 11.17 7.09 -2.91
N ALA A 138 11.15 7.31 -4.24
CA ALA A 138 11.48 6.27 -5.21
C ALA A 138 12.87 5.64 -4.94
N LYS A 139 13.88 6.46 -4.61
CA LYS A 139 15.22 5.96 -4.27
C LYS A 139 15.20 5.14 -2.97
N ARG A 140 14.44 5.60 -1.97
CA ARG A 140 14.30 4.92 -0.68
C ARG A 140 13.61 3.57 -0.81
N VAL A 141 12.54 3.49 -1.61
CA VAL A 141 11.84 2.24 -1.95
C VAL A 141 12.78 1.25 -2.62
N ILE A 142 13.60 1.69 -3.58
CA ILE A 142 14.61 0.83 -4.22
C ILE A 142 15.64 0.35 -3.19
N GLY A 143 16.14 1.25 -2.33
CA GLY A 143 17.07 0.89 -1.25
C GLY A 143 16.48 -0.15 -0.29
N LEU A 144 15.23 0.04 0.13
CA LEU A 144 14.48 -0.93 0.92
C LEU A 144 14.39 -2.28 0.22
N ALA A 145 14.00 -2.31 -1.06
CA ALA A 145 13.83 -3.55 -1.81
C ALA A 145 15.11 -4.40 -1.81
N PHE A 146 16.29 -3.79 -1.89
CA PHE A 146 17.56 -4.52 -1.89
C PHE A 146 18.23 -4.61 -0.50
N SER A 147 17.57 -4.17 0.56
CA SER A 147 18.04 -4.30 1.93
C SER A 147 17.80 -5.70 2.51
N ASP A 148 18.30 -5.94 3.72
CA ASP A 148 18.06 -7.18 4.47
C ASP A 148 16.66 -7.24 5.10
N LEU A 149 15.92 -6.11 5.12
CA LEU A 149 14.55 -6.07 5.62
C LEU A 149 13.57 -6.80 4.68
N VAL A 150 13.94 -6.98 3.41
CA VAL A 150 13.10 -7.57 2.36
C VAL A 150 13.74 -8.85 1.84
N ARG A 151 13.02 -9.97 1.99
CA ARG A 151 13.46 -11.26 1.44
C ARG A 151 13.58 -11.15 -0.07
N LYS A 152 14.55 -11.84 -0.65
CA LYS A 152 14.81 -11.80 -2.10
C LYS A 152 13.57 -12.07 -2.95
N GLN A 153 12.71 -13.02 -2.54
CA GLN A 153 11.46 -13.30 -3.25
C GLN A 153 10.39 -12.20 -3.15
N ASP A 154 10.46 -11.30 -2.17
CA ASP A 154 9.46 -10.25 -1.95
C ASP A 154 9.87 -8.91 -2.59
N ARG A 155 11.11 -8.82 -3.08
CA ARG A 155 11.67 -7.59 -3.69
C ARG A 155 10.88 -7.14 -4.91
N LEU A 156 10.15 -8.05 -5.57
CA LEU A 156 9.31 -7.69 -6.71
C LEU A 156 8.17 -6.74 -6.37
N PHE A 157 7.58 -6.85 -5.18
CA PHE A 157 6.39 -6.08 -4.80
C PHE A 157 6.65 -4.57 -4.79
N PRO A 158 7.66 -4.05 -4.06
CA PRO A 158 7.93 -2.61 -4.07
C PRO A 158 8.44 -2.13 -5.43
N LEU A 159 9.23 -2.93 -6.15
CA LEU A 159 9.78 -2.58 -7.47
C LEU A 159 8.69 -2.50 -8.55
N MET A 160 7.76 -3.46 -8.59
CA MET A 160 6.66 -3.45 -9.54
C MET A 160 5.67 -2.33 -9.28
N SER A 161 5.32 -2.09 -8.01
CA SER A 161 4.45 -0.98 -7.63
C SER A 161 5.06 0.37 -7.98
N LEU A 162 6.36 0.55 -7.72
CA LEU A 162 7.08 1.77 -8.06
C LEU A 162 7.17 1.98 -9.58
N SER A 163 7.44 0.91 -10.32
CA SER A 163 7.47 0.98 -11.78
C SER A 163 6.09 1.33 -12.36
N SER A 164 5.03 0.74 -11.83
CA SER A 164 3.67 0.93 -12.35
C SER A 164 3.04 2.25 -11.90
N GLY A 165 3.42 2.75 -10.73
CA GLY A 165 2.76 3.90 -10.09
C GLY A 165 3.11 5.26 -10.70
N SER A 166 4.30 5.44 -11.28
CA SER A 166 4.67 6.71 -11.91
C SER A 166 5.78 6.56 -12.96
N ALA A 167 5.85 7.51 -13.91
CA ALA A 167 6.94 7.55 -14.89
C ALA A 167 8.32 7.79 -14.23
N ILE A 168 8.35 8.51 -13.11
CA ILE A 168 9.55 8.73 -12.30
C ILE A 168 10.02 7.42 -11.68
N GLY A 169 9.11 6.68 -11.04
CA GLY A 169 9.38 5.37 -10.45
C GLY A 169 9.84 4.36 -11.49
N ARG A 170 9.17 4.29 -12.64
CA ARG A 170 9.56 3.45 -13.78
C ARG A 170 11.00 3.69 -14.22
N ARG A 171 11.37 4.96 -14.46
CA ARG A 171 12.74 5.33 -14.85
C ARG A 171 13.75 5.03 -13.74
N ALA A 172 13.38 5.17 -12.47
CA ALA A 172 14.26 4.86 -11.36
C ALA A 172 14.53 3.36 -11.24
N VAL A 173 13.48 2.53 -11.32
CA VAL A 173 13.59 1.06 -11.32
C VAL A 173 14.39 0.58 -12.52
N TRP A 174 14.10 1.10 -13.73
CA TRP A 174 14.85 0.74 -14.93
C TRP A 174 16.35 1.05 -14.82
N ARG A 175 16.71 2.23 -14.31
CA ARG A 175 18.12 2.59 -14.07
C ARG A 175 18.79 1.64 -13.07
N GLU A 176 18.08 1.24 -12.03
CA GLU A 176 18.63 0.31 -11.05
C GLU A 176 18.81 -1.12 -11.61
N ILE A 177 17.86 -1.58 -12.44
CA ILE A 177 17.98 -2.85 -13.19
C ILE A 177 19.23 -2.82 -14.06
N GLN A 178 19.45 -1.74 -14.83
CA GLN A 178 20.63 -1.60 -15.68
C GLN A 178 21.93 -1.63 -14.84
N ARG A 179 21.94 -0.96 -13.69
CA ARG A 179 23.10 -0.91 -12.80
C ARG A 179 23.44 -2.28 -12.18
N ARG A 180 22.43 -3.11 -11.93
CA ARG A 180 22.55 -4.42 -11.27
C ARG A 180 22.45 -5.60 -12.23
N ILE A 181 22.52 -5.37 -13.54
CA ILE A 181 22.15 -6.39 -14.54
C ILE A 181 22.90 -7.71 -14.34
N ASP A 182 24.17 -7.65 -13.93
CA ASP A 182 25.02 -8.82 -13.70
C ASP A 182 24.66 -9.59 -12.42
N THR A 183 24.14 -8.92 -11.38
CA THR A 183 23.80 -9.51 -10.07
C THR A 183 22.29 -9.72 -9.89
N LEU A 184 21.46 -9.29 -10.84
CA LEU A 184 20.02 -9.18 -10.68
C LEU A 184 19.35 -10.53 -10.40
N MET A 185 19.86 -11.61 -10.99
CA MET A 185 19.37 -12.97 -10.77
C MET A 185 19.58 -13.43 -9.33
N GLU A 186 20.76 -13.15 -8.77
CA GLU A 186 21.09 -13.46 -7.38
C GLU A 186 20.33 -12.55 -6.41
N ASP A 187 20.10 -11.30 -6.80
CA ASP A 187 19.39 -10.30 -6.02
C ASP A 187 17.89 -10.61 -5.92
N LEU A 188 17.26 -11.19 -6.94
CA LEU A 188 15.81 -11.43 -7.00
C LEU A 188 15.39 -12.91 -6.82
N ALA A 189 16.34 -13.80 -6.49
CA ALA A 189 16.15 -15.22 -6.17
C ALA A 189 15.53 -16.14 -7.25
N ALA A 190 14.84 -15.62 -8.28
CA ALA A 190 14.24 -16.44 -9.33
C ALA A 190 14.15 -15.71 -10.68
N THR A 191 14.34 -16.46 -11.77
CA THR A 191 14.24 -15.96 -13.15
C THR A 191 12.85 -15.38 -13.47
N SER A 192 11.78 -15.97 -12.94
CA SER A 192 10.42 -15.50 -13.13
C SER A 192 10.23 -14.09 -12.55
N ILE A 193 10.79 -13.84 -11.37
CA ILE A 193 10.73 -12.53 -10.71
C ILE A 193 11.49 -11.48 -11.53
N VAL A 194 12.70 -11.82 -12.00
CA VAL A 194 13.49 -10.95 -12.88
C VAL A 194 12.71 -10.59 -14.13
N SER A 195 12.08 -11.58 -14.79
CA SER A 195 11.24 -11.36 -15.97
C SER A 195 10.07 -10.41 -15.69
N HIS A 196 9.37 -10.58 -14.57
CA HIS A 196 8.27 -9.68 -14.19
C HIS A 196 8.73 -8.25 -13.91
N VAL A 197 9.84 -8.08 -13.20
CA VAL A 197 10.41 -6.76 -12.88
C VAL A 197 10.88 -6.05 -14.15
N ILE A 198 11.58 -6.74 -15.05
CA ILE A 198 12.00 -6.19 -16.35
C ILE A 198 10.78 -5.85 -17.22
N SER A 199 9.83 -6.77 -17.37
CA SER A 199 8.62 -6.55 -18.17
C SER A 199 7.83 -5.33 -17.67
N THR A 200 7.66 -5.20 -16.36
CA THR A 200 6.95 -4.08 -15.75
C THR A 200 7.76 -2.78 -15.84
N GLY A 201 9.09 -2.86 -15.76
CA GLY A 201 10.02 -1.76 -15.99
C GLY A 201 9.89 -1.19 -17.41
N CYS A 202 9.83 -2.06 -18.41
CA CYS A 202 9.78 -1.70 -19.82
C CYS A 202 8.39 -1.26 -20.32
N LYS A 203 7.31 -1.58 -19.60
CA LYS A 203 5.95 -1.17 -19.96
C LYS A 203 5.74 0.33 -19.71
N GLY A 204 5.22 1.04 -20.71
CA GLY A 204 4.86 2.46 -20.58
C GLY A 204 6.03 3.44 -20.79
N PHE A 205 7.10 3.01 -21.47
CA PHE A 205 7.97 3.92 -22.21
C PHE A 205 7.31 4.22 -23.55
N CYS A 206 6.57 5.31 -23.61
CA CYS A 206 6.07 5.93 -24.82
C CYS A 206 6.50 7.40 -24.87
#